data_AF-A0A1W6TBC8-F1
#
_entry.id   AF-A0A1W6TBC8-F1
#
_cell.length_a   1.000
_cell.length_b   1.000
_cell.length_c   1.000
_cell.angle_alpha   90.00
_cell.angle_beta   90.00
_cell.angle_gamma   90.00
#
_symmetry.space_group_name_H-M   'P 1'
#
loop_
_entity.id
_entity.type
_entity.pdbx_description
1 polymer ?
#
loop_
_entity_poly.entity_id
_entity_poly.type
_entity_poly.pdbx_seq_one_letter_code
_entity_poly.pdbx_strand_id
1 'polypeptide(L)' 'MSILTYRNSQEAFIGKHITSLLEQDGHEELDIKRAVERGIDHYRNTAGFAKGKVFDECLARAKQMLSPKKPKRTRKNKIK' A
#
# COMPACT_ATOMS: atom_id res chain seq x y z
N MET A 1 15.80 -3.41 13.96
CA MET A 1 14.54 -4.10 13.61
C MET A 1 13.37 -3.25 14.10
N SER A 2 12.65 -2.56 13.21
CA SER A 2 11.49 -1.77 13.63
C SER A 2 10.25 -2.65 13.52
N ILE A 3 9.63 -2.89 14.67
CA ILE A 3 8.41 -3.66 14.82
C ILE A 3 7.24 -2.89 14.20
N LEU A 4 6.86 -3.24 12.97
CA LEU A 4 5.54 -2.89 12.48
C LEU A 4 4.53 -3.60 13.39
N THR A 5 3.93 -2.85 14.30
CA THR A 5 2.97 -3.37 15.28
C THR A 5 1.64 -3.57 14.58
N TYR A 6 1.47 -4.75 13.98
CA TYR A 6 0.20 -5.19 13.40
C TYR A 6 -0.78 -5.49 14.54
N ARG A 7 -1.92 -4.79 14.59
CA ARG A 7 -2.97 -5.04 15.58
C ARG A 7 -3.94 -6.14 15.12
N ASN A 8 -3.98 -6.43 13.83
CA ASN A 8 -4.86 -7.44 13.24
C ASN A 8 -4.14 -8.32 12.20
N SER A 9 -4.64 -9.54 11.96
CA SER A 9 -4.18 -10.43 10.90
C SER A 9 -4.24 -9.78 9.50
N GLN A 10 -5.21 -8.89 9.26
CA GLN A 10 -5.30 -8.13 8.02
C GLN A 10 -4.14 -7.15 7.85
N GLU A 11 -3.73 -6.44 8.90
CA GLU A 11 -2.58 -5.54 8.87
C GLU A 11 -1.28 -6.31 8.61
N ALA A 12 -1.10 -7.46 9.27
CA ALA A 12 0.07 -8.31 9.04
C ALA A 12 0.12 -8.84 7.60
N PHE A 13 -1.05 -9.18 7.03
CA PHE A 13 -1.16 -9.61 5.63
C PHE A 13 -0.81 -8.47 4.67
N ILE A 14 -1.38 -7.29 4.86
CA ILE A 14 -1.12 -6.09 4.05
C ILE A 14 0.37 -5.75 4.11
N GLY A 15 0.96 -5.68 5.30
CA GLY A 15 2.36 -5.33 5.47
C GLY A 15 3.30 -6.29 4.76
N LYS A 16 3.16 -7.60 5.00
CA LYS A 16 4.02 -8.63 4.36
C LYS A 16 3.89 -8.63 2.84
N HIS A 17 2.67 -8.51 2.31
CA HIS A 17 2.46 -8.50 0.86
C HIS A 17 2.98 -7.22 0.20
N ILE A 18 2.79 -6.04 0.82
CA ILE A 18 3.36 -4.79 0.33
C ILE A 18 4.88 -4.90 0.31
N THR A 19 5.52 -5.37 1.38
CA THR A 19 6.98 -5.58 1.42
C THR A 19 7.44 -6.47 0.27
N SER A 20 6.85 -7.66 0.12
CA SER A 20 7.26 -8.63 -0.90
C SER A 20 7.09 -8.09 -2.34
N LEU A 21 6.00 -7.35 -2.61
CA LEU A 21 5.78 -6.74 -3.93
C LEU A 21 6.76 -5.62 -4.24
N LEU A 22 7.20 -4.87 -3.23
CA LEU A 22 8.15 -3.77 -3.42
C LEU A 22 9.59 -4.24 -3.48
N GLU A 23 9.93 -5.30 -2.74
CA GLU A 23 11.20 -6.02 -2.91
C GLU A 23 11.32 -6.57 -4.33
N GLN A 24 10.24 -7.13 -4.89
CA GLN A 24 10.19 -7.57 -6.29
C GLN A 24 10.33 -6.42 -7.30
N ASP A 25 9.82 -5.23 -6.99
CA ASP A 25 9.98 -4.03 -7.83
C ASP A 25 11.43 -3.49 -7.77
N GLY A 26 12.26 -3.99 -6.84
CA GLY A 26 13.65 -3.56 -6.65
C GLY A 26 13.80 -2.27 -5.85
N HIS A 27 12.82 -1.94 -5.00
CA HIS A 27 12.88 -0.77 -4.12
C HIS A 27 13.81 -0.99 -2.93
N GLU A 28 14.38 0.10 -2.42
CA GLU A 28 15.21 0.08 -1.21
C GLU A 28 14.39 -0.25 0.05
N GLU A 29 14.95 -1.01 0.98
CA GLU A 29 14.28 -1.41 2.22
C GLU A 29 13.73 -0.23 3.03
N LEU A 30 14.43 0.91 3.04
CA LEU A 30 13.98 2.15 3.70
C LEU A 30 12.66 2.68 3.13
N ASP A 31 12.56 2.61 1.81
CA ASP A 31 11.46 3.08 1.00
C ASP A 31 10.26 2.13 1.16
N ILE A 32 10.53 0.82 1.10
CA ILE A 32 9.56 -0.24 1.38
C ILE A 32 8.92 -0.05 2.75
N LYS A 33 9.76 0.19 3.76
CA LYS A 33 9.31 0.33 5.14
C LYS A 33 8.42 1.54 5.34
N ARG A 34 8.76 2.68 4.73
CA ARG A 34 7.89 3.88 4.72
C ARG A 34 6.55 3.60 4.05
N ALA A 35 6.57 2.87 2.94
CA ALA A 35 5.36 2.56 2.20
C ALA A 35 4.43 1.60 2.96
N VAL A 36 4.99 0.58 3.61
CA VAL A 36 4.24 -0.33 4.49
C VAL A 36 3.64 0.42 5.66
N GLU A 37 4.43 1.26 6.35
CA GLU A 37 3.94 2.05 7.48
C GLU A 37 2.78 2.95 7.07
N ARG A 38 2.86 3.58 5.88
CA ARG A 38 1.77 4.38 5.31
C ARG A 38 0.53 3.55 4.94
N GLY A 39 0.73 2.35 4.40
CA GLY A 39 -0.38 1.43 4.10
C GLY A 39 -1.12 1.00 5.35
N ILE A 40 -0.39 0.67 6.42
CA ILE A 40 -0.95 0.31 7.73
C ILE A 40 -1.65 1.51 8.39
N ASP A 41 -1.03 2.70 8.35
CA ASP A 41 -1.65 3.93 8.87
C ASP A 41 -2.95 4.26 8.13
N HIS A 42 -2.96 4.09 6.81
CA HIS A 42 -4.16 4.29 5.99
C HIS A 42 -5.24 3.25 6.28
N TYR A 43 -4.85 1.99 6.51
CA TYR A 43 -5.75 0.93 6.96
C TYR A 43 -6.43 1.28 8.28
N ARG A 44 -5.67 1.82 9.24
CA ARG A 44 -6.16 2.19 10.57
C ARG A 44 -7.05 3.43 10.55
N ASN A 45 -6.72 4.42 9.71
CA ASN A 45 -7.49 5.66 9.60
C ASN A 45 -8.73 5.52 8.73
N THR A 46 -8.74 4.61 7.77
CA THR A 46 -9.87 4.42 6.85
C THR A 46 -10.82 3.37 7.41
N ALA A 47 -11.73 3.80 8.26
CA ALA A 47 -12.85 2.98 8.72
C ALA A 47 -13.93 2.93 7.63
N GLY A 48 -14.02 1.82 6.89
CA GLY A 48 -15.11 1.61 5.91
C GLY A 48 -14.68 1.20 4.51
N PHE A 49 -13.59 0.44 4.35
CA PHE A 49 -13.26 -0.12 3.05
C PHE A 49 -14.39 -1.01 2.52
N ALA A 50 -14.73 -0.83 1.25
CA ALA A 50 -15.60 -1.77 0.54
C ALA A 50 -14.97 -3.18 0.63
N LYS A 51 -15.76 -4.17 1.05
CA LYS A 51 -15.32 -5.56 1.30
C LYS A 51 -14.38 -6.04 0.18
N GLY A 52 -13.12 -6.28 0.53
CA GLY A 52 -12.12 -6.89 -0.36
C GLY A 52 -11.18 -5.94 -1.11
N LYS A 53 -11.41 -4.61 -1.11
CA LYS A 53 -10.51 -3.65 -1.81
C LYS A 53 -9.47 -2.97 -0.94
N VAL A 54 -9.50 -3.23 0.37
CA VAL A 54 -8.62 -2.58 1.33
C VAL A 54 -7.13 -2.80 1.04
N PHE A 55 -6.76 -4.02 0.64
CA PHE A 55 -5.39 -4.35 0.30
C PHE A 55 -4.92 -3.59 -0.94
N ASP A 56 -5.75 -3.53 -1.99
CA ASP A 56 -5.44 -2.84 -3.24
C ASP A 56 -5.29 -1.33 -3.02
N GLU A 57 -6.16 -0.71 -2.20
CA GLU A 57 -6.01 0.71 -1.83
C GLU A 57 -4.76 0.97 -1.01
N CYS A 58 -4.46 0.11 -0.02
CA CYS A 58 -3.25 0.25 0.79
C CYS A 58 -1.99 0.09 -0.06
N LEU A 59 -1.96 -0.90 -0.97
CA LEU A 59 -0.87 -1.12 -1.92
C LEU A 59 -0.73 0.07 -2.88
N ALA A 60 -1.83 0.55 -3.45
CA ALA A 60 -1.82 1.69 -4.36
C ALA A 60 -1.30 2.95 -3.67
N ARG A 61 -1.66 3.17 -2.40
CA ARG A 61 -1.18 4.30 -1.59
C ARG A 61 0.30 4.16 -1.25
N ALA A 62 0.73 2.96 -0.84
CA ALA A 62 2.12 2.62 -0.58
C ALA A 62 3.00 2.89 -1.83
N LYS A 63 2.60 2.34 -2.99
CA LYS A 63 3.28 2.57 -4.27
C LYS A 63 3.28 4.04 -4.70
N GLN A 64 2.21 4.79 -4.45
CA GLN A 64 2.15 6.23 -4.75
C GLN A 64 3.20 7.05 -3.99
N MET A 65 3.60 6.57 -2.82
CA MET A 65 4.58 7.26 -1.97
C MET A 65 6.02 6.97 -2.42
N LEU A 66 6.29 5.73 -2.79
CA LEU A 66 7.57 5.25 -3.34
C LEU A 66 7.85 5.75 -4.75
N SER A 67 6.80 5.91 -5.54
CA SER A 67 6.89 6.44 -6.88
C SER A 67 6.37 7.87 -6.88
N PRO A 68 7.23 8.89 -6.69
CA PRO A 68 6.90 10.25 -7.05
C PRO A 68 6.73 10.42 -8.58
N LYS A 69 6.77 9.34 -9.37
CA LYS A 69 6.21 9.33 -10.72
C LYS A 69 4.70 9.32 -10.62
N LYS A 70 4.14 10.52 -10.49
CA LYS A 70 2.80 10.96 -10.93
C LYS A 70 1.95 9.77 -11.43
N PRO A 71 0.85 9.40 -10.77
CA PRO A 71 -0.15 8.65 -11.50
C PRO A 71 -0.59 9.57 -12.64
N LYS A 72 -0.12 9.28 -13.86
CA LYS A 72 -0.99 9.47 -15.01
C LYS A 72 -2.16 8.54 -14.72
N ARG A 73 -3.13 9.09 -14.01
CA ARG A 73 -4.51 8.68 -14.03
C ARG A 73 -4.88 8.71 -15.49
N THR A 74 -4.60 7.63 -16.22
CA THR A 74 -5.30 7.34 -17.46
C THR A 74 -6.72 7.09 -17.01
N ARG A 75 -7.45 8.21 -16.94
CA ARG A 75 -8.87 8.31 -17.14
C ARG A 75 -9.14 7.42 -18.35
N LYS A 76 -9.52 6.16 -18.13
CA LYS A 76 -10.02 5.32 -19.22
C LYS A 76 -11.29 6.01 -19.67
N ASN A 77 -11.13 6.63 -20.82
CA ASN A 77 -12.07 7.47 -21.52
C ASN A 77 -13.33 6.64 -21.82
N LYS A 78 -14.49 7.23 -21.52
CA LYS A 78 -15.73 7.21 -22.30
C LYS A 78 -15.92 5.99 -23.24
N ILE A 79 -16.82 5.08 -22.88
CA ILE A 79 -17.46 4.18 -23.85
C ILE A 79 -18.82 4.78 -24.21
N LYS A 80 -18.87 5.21 -25.48
CA LYS A 80 -19.99 5.58 -26.37
C LYS A 80 -21.26 6.17 -25.76
#